data_AF-A0A7M4A6J9-F1
#
_entry.id   AF-A0A7M4A6J9-F1
#
_cell.length_a   1.000
_cell.length_b   1.000
_cell.length_c   1.000
_cell.angle_alpha   90.00
_cell.angle_beta   90.00
_cell.angle_gamma   90.00
#
_symmetry.space_group_name_H-M   'P 1'
#
loop_
_entity.id
_entity.type
_entity.pdbx_description
1 polymer ?
#
loop_
_entity_poly.entity_id
_entity_poly.type
_entity_poly.pdbx_seq_one_letter_code
_entity_poly.pdbx_strand_id
1 'polypeptide(L)'
;MRLLVDEIQFSVVSDVLVTASSEINRLKDPVLLLCEPTILGSLSMSVIESSLIDNGISYRRKFNTKEPKNGPWIKIIDDDSSKTEILTNPLRLTISSLVVEGLTGHKGDSRKGPLTSVAQCHALAQIISPHGPRTRKLRPWLISGNWINSALDHTYDPLYSAFRDLLSDEGSIRVVPLPEVPEPDVSDYEWIDIDALNAISSRWVTLDMEGRARALSHLIRSSLIRSSPSTSRLEEIVWHCVMGNGWSTDL
;
A
#
# COMPACT_ATOMS: atom_id res chain seq x y z
N MET A 1 2.91 0.90 -16.36
CA MET A 1 2.94 1.32 -14.95
C MET A 1 3.02 2.83 -14.91
N ARG A 2 1.99 3.49 -14.41
CA ARG A 2 1.94 4.95 -14.27
C ARG A 2 2.95 5.40 -13.21
N LEU A 3 3.56 6.58 -13.39
CA LEU A 3 4.48 7.15 -12.41
C LEU A 3 3.68 7.68 -11.23
N LEU A 4 3.87 7.10 -10.04
CA LEU A 4 3.12 7.49 -8.84
C LEU A 4 3.35 8.96 -8.47
N VAL A 5 4.56 9.45 -8.67
CA VAL A 5 4.96 10.80 -8.27
C VAL A 5 4.23 11.91 -9.04
N ASP A 6 3.61 11.55 -10.18
CA ASP A 6 2.80 12.45 -11.01
C ASP A 6 1.31 12.45 -10.60
N GLU A 7 0.89 11.49 -9.76
CA GLU A 7 -0.48 11.40 -9.28
C GLU A 7 -0.75 12.46 -8.20
N ILE A 8 -1.98 12.99 -8.17
CA ILE A 8 -2.35 14.12 -7.31
C ILE A 8 -2.11 13.84 -5.81
N GLN A 9 -2.24 12.59 -5.39
CA GLN A 9 -2.01 12.17 -4.00
C GLN A 9 -0.56 12.40 -3.56
N PHE A 10 0.40 12.44 -4.49
CA PHE A 10 1.82 12.67 -4.22
C PHE A 10 2.26 14.12 -4.43
N SER A 11 1.37 15.00 -4.88
CA SER A 11 1.70 16.39 -5.24
C SER A 11 2.51 17.14 -4.17
N VAL A 12 2.18 16.96 -2.89
CA VAL A 12 2.85 17.64 -1.77
C VAL A 12 4.25 17.12 -1.45
N VAL A 13 4.61 15.93 -1.92
CA VAL A 13 5.94 15.30 -1.72
C VAL A 13 6.72 15.11 -3.03
N SER A 14 6.10 15.36 -4.18
CA SER A 14 6.64 15.05 -5.51
C SER A 14 8.06 15.62 -5.70
N ASP A 15 8.25 16.91 -5.45
CA ASP A 15 9.55 17.58 -5.57
C ASP A 15 10.62 16.97 -4.66
N VAL A 16 10.24 16.61 -3.43
CA VAL A 16 11.13 15.97 -2.45
C VAL A 16 11.59 14.60 -2.96
N LEU A 17 10.66 13.79 -3.47
CA LEU A 17 10.96 12.44 -3.95
C LEU A 17 11.79 12.46 -5.25
N VAL A 18 11.49 13.37 -6.17
CA VAL A 18 12.27 13.56 -7.42
C VAL A 18 13.69 14.02 -7.11
N THR A 19 13.83 14.99 -6.20
CA THR A 19 15.14 15.46 -5.75
C THR A 19 15.92 14.35 -5.06
N ALA A 20 15.28 13.58 -4.17
CA ALA A 20 15.88 12.43 -3.51
C ALA A 20 16.43 11.40 -4.50
N SER A 21 15.63 10.98 -5.48
CA SER A 21 16.07 10.02 -6.50
C SER A 21 17.30 10.51 -7.27
N SER A 22 17.31 11.80 -7.64
CA SER A 22 18.43 12.42 -8.33
C SER A 22 19.73 12.38 -7.51
N GLU A 23 19.64 12.63 -6.21
CA GLU A 23 20.78 12.58 -5.29
C GLU A 23 21.23 11.14 -5.01
N ILE A 24 20.28 10.20 -4.84
CA ILE A 24 20.55 8.77 -4.64
C ILE A 24 21.37 8.21 -5.81
N ASN A 25 20.99 8.55 -7.05
CA ASN A 25 21.68 8.10 -8.26
C ASN A 25 23.10 8.67 -8.41
N ARG A 26 23.45 9.72 -7.66
CA ARG A 26 24.80 10.34 -7.65
C ARG A 26 25.69 9.83 -6.53
N LEU A 27 25.16 9.03 -5.61
CA LEU A 27 25.91 8.54 -4.46
C LEU A 27 27.07 7.64 -4.91
N LYS A 28 28.23 7.88 -4.30
CA LYS A 28 29.40 6.99 -4.40
C LYS A 28 29.54 6.11 -3.15
N ASP A 29 29.08 6.63 -2.01
CA ASP A 29 29.10 5.94 -0.74
C ASP A 29 27.76 5.20 -0.51
N PRO A 30 27.76 4.11 0.27
CA PRO A 30 26.53 3.40 0.59
C PRO A 30 25.52 4.28 1.36
N VAL A 31 24.24 4.24 0.97
CA VAL A 31 23.15 4.90 1.70
C VAL A 31 22.67 4.07 2.88
N LEU A 32 22.47 4.70 4.05
CA LEU A 32 21.92 4.02 5.23
C LEU A 32 20.39 4.16 5.27
N LEU A 33 19.68 3.04 5.25
CA LEU A 33 18.23 2.97 5.46
C LEU A 33 17.92 2.76 6.94
N LEU A 34 17.03 3.59 7.48
CA LEU A 34 16.62 3.62 8.88
C LEU A 34 15.10 3.50 8.96
N CYS A 35 14.58 2.58 9.78
CA CYS A 35 13.15 2.54 10.14
C CYS A 35 12.98 1.94 11.53
N GLU A 36 11.76 2.02 12.08
CA GLU A 36 11.40 1.27 13.28
C GLU A 36 11.22 -0.22 12.97
N PRO A 37 11.39 -1.14 13.95
CA PRO A 37 11.16 -2.58 13.78
C PRO A 37 9.67 -2.92 13.73
N THR A 38 8.96 -2.36 12.75
CA THR A 38 7.51 -2.50 12.53
C THR A 38 7.25 -3.18 11.17
N ILE A 39 6.01 -3.67 10.98
CA ILE A 39 5.58 -4.23 9.69
C ILE A 39 5.60 -3.13 8.61
N LEU A 40 5.05 -1.95 8.91
CA LEU A 40 5.02 -0.79 8.00
C LEU A 40 6.43 -0.33 7.60
N GLY A 41 7.36 -0.24 8.56
CA GLY A 41 8.75 0.10 8.31
C GLY A 41 9.44 -0.93 7.42
N SER A 42 9.15 -2.22 7.64
CA SER A 42 9.68 -3.31 6.81
C SER A 42 9.15 -3.28 5.38
N LEU A 43 7.84 -3.07 5.20
CA LEU A 43 7.21 -2.95 3.88
C LEU A 43 7.77 -1.74 3.12
N SER A 44 7.85 -0.59 3.78
CA SER A 44 8.44 0.64 3.23
C SER A 44 9.91 0.46 2.83
N MET A 45 10.71 -0.15 3.69
CA MET A 45 12.14 -0.36 3.42
C MET A 45 12.36 -1.35 2.27
N SER A 46 11.56 -2.41 2.19
CA SER A 46 11.73 -3.48 1.19
C SER A 46 11.67 -2.98 -0.26
N VAL A 47 10.80 -2.02 -0.57
CA VAL A 47 10.67 -1.47 -1.92
C VAL A 47 11.83 -0.53 -2.27
N ILE A 48 12.32 0.24 -1.29
CA ILE A 48 13.54 1.06 -1.46
C ILE A 48 14.73 0.14 -1.70
N GLU A 49 14.97 -0.86 -0.84
CA GLU A 49 16.03 -1.85 -1.01
C GLU A 49 15.97 -2.48 -2.41
N SER A 50 14.78 -2.88 -2.86
CA SER A 50 14.57 -3.45 -4.19
C SER A 50 15.02 -2.52 -5.31
N SER A 51 14.68 -1.23 -5.22
CA SER A 51 15.10 -0.23 -6.23
C SER A 51 16.61 0.06 -6.23
N LEU A 52 17.25 0.01 -5.06
CA LEU A 52 18.70 0.17 -4.92
C LEU A 52 19.43 -1.04 -5.51
N ILE A 53 18.96 -2.26 -5.21
CA ILE A 53 19.50 -3.51 -5.76
C ILE A 53 19.34 -3.54 -7.29
N ASP A 54 18.16 -3.18 -7.80
CA ASP A 54 17.88 -3.19 -9.24
C ASP A 54 18.80 -2.23 -10.03
N ASN A 55 19.38 -1.21 -9.38
CA ASN A 55 20.34 -0.26 -9.98
C ASN A 55 21.79 -0.41 -9.49
N GLY A 56 22.10 -1.44 -8.69
CA GLY A 56 23.46 -1.65 -8.16
C GLY A 56 23.93 -0.57 -7.18
N ILE A 57 23.01 0.15 -6.53
CA ILE A 57 23.34 1.17 -5.53
C ILE A 57 23.61 0.50 -4.19
N SER A 58 24.80 0.74 -3.64
CA SER A 58 25.20 0.18 -2.35
C SER A 58 24.39 0.78 -1.21
N TYR A 59 23.96 -0.05 -0.26
CA TYR A 59 23.20 0.40 0.88
C TYR A 59 23.48 -0.45 2.13
N ARG A 60 23.07 0.08 3.29
CA ARG A 60 23.00 -0.66 4.57
C ARG A 60 21.63 -0.40 5.18
N ARG A 61 21.11 -1.33 5.97
CA ARG A 61 19.86 -1.14 6.72
C ARG A 61 20.06 -1.23 8.22
N LYS A 62 19.22 -0.53 8.97
CA LYS A 62 19.15 -0.63 10.43
C LYS A 62 17.74 -0.36 10.92
N PHE A 63 17.23 -1.26 11.77
CA PHE A 63 15.97 -1.07 12.48
C PHE A 63 16.19 -0.20 13.73
N ASN A 64 16.39 1.08 13.49
CA ASN A 64 16.53 2.15 14.49
C ASN A 64 16.39 3.49 13.76
N THR A 65 15.73 4.48 14.36
CA THR A 65 15.55 5.83 13.81
C THR A 65 16.66 6.82 14.18
N LYS A 66 17.67 6.39 14.96
CA LYS A 66 18.81 7.22 15.34
C LYS A 66 19.67 7.59 14.13
N GLU A 67 19.64 8.87 13.78
CA GLU A 67 20.39 9.45 12.68
C GLU A 67 21.92 9.34 12.89
N PRO A 68 22.67 8.94 11.86
CA PRO A 68 24.13 8.96 11.90
C PRO A 68 24.64 10.41 11.79
N LYS A 69 25.82 10.67 12.36
CA LYS A 69 26.47 11.99 12.24
C LYS A 69 26.96 12.28 10.81
N ASN A 70 27.40 11.25 10.10
CA ASN A 70 28.05 11.34 8.79
C ASN A 70 27.39 10.40 7.78
N GLY A 71 27.53 10.74 6.50
CA GLY A 71 27.10 9.91 5.38
C GLY A 71 25.62 10.09 4.99
N PRO A 72 25.24 9.55 3.82
CA PRO A 72 23.88 9.66 3.32
C PRO A 72 22.93 8.68 4.02
N TRP A 73 21.69 9.12 4.28
CA TRP A 73 20.67 8.26 4.88
C TRP A 73 19.25 8.56 4.40
N ILE A 74 18.41 7.53 4.49
CA ILE A 74 16.96 7.60 4.31
C ILE A 74 16.33 7.07 5.59
N LYS A 75 15.51 7.88 6.24
CA LYS A 75 14.80 7.57 7.48
C LYS A 75 13.31 7.49 7.18
N ILE A 76 12.72 6.35 7.52
CA ILE A 76 11.31 6.07 7.34
C ILE A 76 10.65 6.07 8.71
N ILE A 77 9.60 6.87 8.84
CA ILE A 77 8.76 6.99 10.04
C ILE A 77 7.34 6.63 9.61
N ASP A 78 6.70 5.71 10.32
CA ASP A 78 5.41 5.16 9.90
C ASP A 78 4.20 6.02 10.30
N ASP A 79 4.39 6.97 11.22
CA ASP A 79 3.38 7.89 11.69
C ASP A 79 3.53 9.31 11.09
N ASP A 80 2.69 10.24 11.56
CA ASP A 80 2.65 11.65 11.18
C ASP A 80 3.42 12.56 12.16
N SER A 81 4.30 11.98 12.98
CA SER A 81 5.13 12.74 13.95
C SER A 81 6.20 13.61 13.29
N SER A 82 6.44 13.41 11.99
CA SER A 82 7.43 14.13 11.20
C SER A 82 6.88 14.55 9.83
N LYS A 83 7.76 15.09 8.99
CA LYS A 83 7.43 15.50 7.62
C LYS A 83 8.36 14.81 6.64
N THR A 84 7.85 14.58 5.43
CA THR A 84 8.69 14.17 4.32
C THR A 84 9.51 15.35 3.83
N GLU A 85 10.82 15.28 4.01
CA GLU A 85 11.74 16.37 3.73
C GLU A 85 13.12 15.85 3.33
N ILE A 86 13.85 16.67 2.57
CA ILE A 86 15.18 16.34 2.08
C ILE A 86 16.18 17.46 2.38
N LEU A 87 17.38 17.07 2.77
CA LEU A 87 18.58 17.89 2.71
C LEU A 87 19.56 17.25 1.73
N THR A 88 20.17 18.07 0.89
CA THR A 88 21.20 17.64 -0.06
C THR A 88 22.58 18.04 0.47
N ASN A 89 23.61 17.27 0.13
CA ASN A 89 25.00 17.48 0.56
C ASN A 89 25.25 17.49 2.09
N PRO A 90 25.26 16.32 2.76
CA PRO A 90 24.99 14.98 2.24
C PRO A 90 23.48 14.69 2.14
N LEU A 91 23.09 13.69 1.35
CA LEU A 91 21.70 13.24 1.25
C LEU A 91 21.16 12.84 2.63
N ARG A 92 20.11 13.52 3.08
CA ARG A 92 19.34 13.15 4.26
C ARG A 92 17.88 13.26 3.91
N LEU A 93 17.22 12.12 3.79
CA LEU A 93 15.80 12.05 3.44
C LEU A 93 15.02 11.49 4.63
N THR A 94 14.02 12.24 5.09
CA THR A 94 12.98 11.69 5.98
C THR A 94 11.73 11.44 5.13
N ILE A 95 11.11 10.28 5.28
CA ILE A 95 9.80 9.93 4.74
C ILE A 95 8.90 9.65 5.95
N SER A 96 7.80 10.38 6.07
CA SER A 96 6.81 10.22 7.15
C SER A 96 5.41 10.14 6.54
N SER A 97 4.48 9.47 7.20
CA SER A 97 3.07 9.48 6.78
C SER A 97 2.50 10.92 6.86
N LEU A 98 1.64 11.28 5.91
CA LEU A 98 1.03 12.61 5.81
C LEU A 98 -0.47 12.49 5.55
N VAL A 99 -1.28 13.46 5.97
CA VAL A 99 -2.68 13.55 5.54
C VAL A 99 -2.77 14.47 4.32
N VAL A 100 -3.23 13.93 3.19
CA VAL A 100 -3.28 14.64 1.91
C VAL A 100 -4.63 14.48 1.24
N GLU A 101 -4.85 15.22 0.15
CA GLU A 101 -6.04 15.07 -0.69
C GLU A 101 -5.95 13.77 -1.50
N GLY A 102 -6.98 12.95 -1.38
CA GLY A 102 -7.08 11.64 -2.01
C GLY A 102 -7.95 11.60 -3.23
N LEU A 103 -9.20 11.98 -3.02
CA LEU A 103 -10.25 11.98 -4.02
C LEU A 103 -11.06 13.27 -3.90
N THR A 104 -11.68 13.67 -5.00
CA THR A 104 -12.68 14.74 -5.00
C THR A 104 -14.05 14.10 -5.06
N GLY A 105 -14.89 14.37 -4.07
CA GLY A 105 -16.27 13.90 -4.04
C GLY A 105 -17.12 14.52 -5.16
N HIS A 106 -18.29 13.94 -5.41
CA HIS A 106 -19.19 14.38 -6.48
C HIS A 106 -19.64 15.85 -6.36
N LYS A 107 -19.55 16.46 -5.17
CA LYS A 107 -19.86 17.88 -4.94
C LYS A 107 -18.63 18.79 -4.96
N GLY A 108 -17.47 18.28 -5.38
CA GLY A 108 -16.21 19.00 -5.33
C GLY A 108 -15.54 18.99 -3.95
N ASP A 109 -16.07 18.23 -2.99
CA ASP A 109 -15.54 18.15 -1.64
C ASP A 109 -14.26 17.29 -1.60
N SER A 110 -13.17 17.85 -1.10
CA SER A 110 -11.90 17.15 -0.94
C SER A 110 -12.00 16.07 0.14
N ARG A 111 -11.68 14.82 -0.23
CA ARG A 111 -11.60 13.68 0.68
C ARG A 111 -10.15 13.40 0.98
N LYS A 112 -9.78 13.60 2.24
CA LYS A 112 -8.41 13.44 2.73
C LYS A 112 -8.21 12.07 3.36
N GLY A 113 -6.99 11.57 3.24
CA GLY A 113 -6.59 10.30 3.85
C GLY A 113 -5.07 10.23 4.04
N PRO A 114 -4.57 9.12 4.61
CA PRO A 114 -3.16 8.96 4.94
C PRO A 114 -2.33 8.57 3.70
N LEU A 115 -1.43 9.45 3.27
CA LEU A 115 -0.33 9.12 2.37
C LEU A 115 0.77 8.45 3.18
N THR A 116 0.70 7.13 3.25
CA THR A 116 1.57 6.33 4.11
C THR A 116 3.03 6.35 3.69
N SER A 117 3.92 6.09 4.64
CA SER A 117 5.35 5.88 4.38
C SER A 117 5.60 4.82 3.30
N VAL A 118 4.81 3.74 3.30
CA VAL A 118 4.83 2.68 2.29
C VAL A 118 4.55 3.26 0.90
N ALA A 119 3.47 4.03 0.74
CA ALA A 119 3.11 4.61 -0.55
C ALA A 119 4.19 5.56 -1.10
N GLN A 120 4.74 6.42 -0.24
CA GLN A 120 5.83 7.33 -0.61
C GLN A 120 7.12 6.58 -0.98
N CYS A 121 7.45 5.50 -0.26
CA CYS A 121 8.59 4.66 -0.58
C CYS A 121 8.41 3.96 -1.94
N HIS A 122 7.20 3.52 -2.28
CA HIS A 122 6.90 2.97 -3.61
C HIS A 122 7.08 4.00 -4.72
N ALA A 123 6.64 5.25 -4.51
CA ALA A 123 6.85 6.32 -5.47
C ALA A 123 8.35 6.62 -5.67
N LEU A 124 9.11 6.77 -4.59
CA LEU A 124 10.56 6.98 -4.67
C LEU A 124 11.27 5.81 -5.37
N ALA A 125 10.96 4.57 -4.97
CA ALA A 125 11.55 3.36 -5.54
C ALA A 125 11.29 3.25 -7.05
N GLN A 126 10.11 3.67 -7.52
CA GLN A 126 9.78 3.71 -8.93
C GLN A 126 10.63 4.74 -9.70
N ILE A 127 10.92 5.90 -9.12
CA ILE A 127 11.77 6.90 -9.77
C ILE A 127 13.23 6.43 -9.81
N ILE A 128 13.70 5.78 -8.73
CA ILE A 128 15.05 5.20 -8.67
C ILE A 128 15.19 4.08 -9.70
N SER A 129 14.24 3.14 -9.75
CA SER A 129 14.26 1.98 -10.66
C SER A 129 12.97 1.85 -11.47
N PRO A 130 12.78 2.65 -12.53
CA PRO A 130 11.53 2.66 -13.32
C PRO A 130 11.24 1.33 -14.02
N HIS A 131 12.29 0.57 -14.32
CA HIS A 131 12.22 -0.71 -15.00
C HIS A 131 12.70 -1.88 -14.13
N GLY A 132 12.89 -1.63 -12.83
CA GLY A 132 13.37 -2.63 -11.87
C GLY A 132 12.41 -3.82 -11.76
N PRO A 133 12.87 -5.07 -11.98
CA PRO A 133 12.02 -6.25 -11.87
C PRO A 133 11.52 -6.47 -10.44
N ARG A 134 12.32 -6.15 -9.41
CA ARG A 134 11.92 -6.31 -8.00
C ARG A 134 10.93 -5.24 -7.60
N THR A 135 11.19 -3.99 -7.96
CA THR A 135 10.25 -2.88 -7.73
C THR A 135 8.90 -3.14 -8.40
N ARG A 136 8.90 -3.69 -9.63
CA ARG A 136 7.66 -4.08 -10.33
C ARG A 136 6.94 -5.23 -9.62
N LYS A 137 7.67 -6.25 -9.16
CA LYS A 137 7.07 -7.37 -8.41
C LYS A 137 6.40 -6.91 -7.11
N LEU A 138 6.97 -5.90 -6.45
CA LEU A 138 6.41 -5.34 -5.23
C LEU A 138 5.26 -4.35 -5.49
N ARG A 139 5.00 -3.93 -6.72
CA ARG A 139 3.99 -2.90 -7.05
C ARG A 139 2.61 -3.09 -6.38
N PRO A 140 2.04 -4.31 -6.29
CA PRO A 140 0.77 -4.53 -5.57
C PRO A 140 0.79 -4.10 -4.10
N TRP A 141 1.95 -4.14 -3.44
CA TRP A 141 2.11 -3.81 -2.02
C TRP A 141 2.05 -2.31 -1.73
N LEU A 142 1.92 -1.46 -2.75
CA LEU A 142 1.76 -0.01 -2.62
C LEU A 142 0.70 0.38 -1.57
N ILE A 143 -0.40 -0.36 -1.54
CA ILE A 143 -1.56 -0.07 -0.68
C ILE A 143 -1.50 -0.72 0.70
N SER A 144 -0.49 -1.55 0.96
CA SER A 144 -0.41 -2.33 2.22
C SER A 144 -0.29 -1.43 3.45
N GLY A 145 0.35 -0.26 3.32
CA GLY A 145 0.37 0.74 4.38
C GLY A 145 -1.01 1.24 4.75
N ASN A 146 -1.84 1.53 3.74
CA ASN A 146 -3.23 1.99 3.92
C ASN A 146 -4.14 0.85 4.41
N TRP A 147 -3.88 -0.39 3.99
CA TRP A 147 -4.57 -1.57 4.50
C TRP A 147 -4.38 -1.74 6.02
N ILE A 148 -3.14 -1.63 6.49
CA ILE A 148 -2.80 -1.77 7.91
C ILE A 148 -3.25 -0.55 8.73
N ASN A 149 -3.40 0.61 8.09
CA ASN A 149 -3.85 1.83 8.76
C ASN A 149 -5.32 1.70 9.24
N SER A 150 -5.64 2.34 10.36
CA SER A 150 -6.98 2.30 10.97
C SER A 150 -8.03 3.15 10.25
N ALA A 151 -7.66 3.90 9.21
CA ALA A 151 -8.60 4.75 8.46
C ALA A 151 -9.83 3.97 7.97
N LEU A 152 -9.61 2.75 7.44
CA LEU A 152 -10.68 1.85 7.00
C LEU A 152 -11.51 1.29 8.17
N ASP A 153 -10.96 1.19 9.38
CA ASP A 153 -11.66 0.64 10.55
C ASP A 153 -12.64 1.65 11.18
N HIS A 154 -12.48 2.93 10.86
CA HIS A 154 -13.36 3.98 11.36
C HIS A 154 -14.29 4.53 10.28
N THR A 155 -13.74 4.71 9.07
CA THR A 155 -14.44 5.38 7.96
C THR A 155 -13.92 4.84 6.63
N TYR A 156 -14.00 5.65 5.59
CA TYR A 156 -13.51 5.33 4.25
C TYR A 156 -12.09 5.91 4.07
N ASP A 157 -11.18 5.14 3.48
CA ASP A 157 -9.85 5.65 3.09
C ASP A 157 -9.85 6.00 1.58
N PRO A 158 -9.87 7.30 1.22
CA PRO A 158 -9.85 7.72 -0.17
C PRO A 158 -8.53 7.41 -0.88
N LEU A 159 -7.41 7.29 -0.14
CA LEU A 159 -6.11 7.00 -0.73
C LEU A 159 -5.98 5.51 -1.02
N TYR A 160 -6.45 4.66 -0.10
CA TYR A 160 -6.55 3.22 -0.36
C TYR A 160 -7.32 2.95 -1.65
N SER A 161 -8.51 3.55 -1.78
CA SER A 161 -9.36 3.36 -2.96
C SER A 161 -8.70 3.92 -4.22
N ALA A 162 -8.16 5.15 -4.18
CA ALA A 162 -7.49 5.75 -5.33
C ALA A 162 -6.31 4.90 -5.82
N PHE A 163 -5.50 4.37 -4.91
CA PHE A 163 -4.37 3.53 -5.25
C PHE A 163 -4.79 2.13 -5.71
N ARG A 164 -5.80 1.51 -5.11
CA ARG A 164 -6.38 0.24 -5.58
C ARG A 164 -6.87 0.39 -7.01
N ASP A 165 -7.65 1.43 -7.28
CA ASP A 165 -8.22 1.68 -8.60
C ASP A 165 -7.09 1.96 -9.62
N LEU A 166 -6.09 2.76 -9.25
CA LEU A 166 -4.88 2.98 -10.07
C LEU A 166 -4.17 1.68 -10.42
N LEU A 167 -3.92 0.82 -9.42
CA LEU A 167 -3.23 -0.46 -9.59
C LEU A 167 -4.03 -1.42 -10.47
N SER A 168 -5.36 -1.42 -10.33
CA SER A 168 -6.28 -2.23 -11.13
C SER A 168 -6.29 -1.75 -12.57
N ASP A 169 -6.44 -0.44 -12.79
CA ASP A 169 -6.46 0.19 -14.12
C ASP A 169 -5.17 -0.06 -14.90
N GLU A 170 -4.01 -0.08 -14.23
CA GLU A 170 -2.73 -0.39 -14.87
C GLU A 170 -2.42 -1.89 -14.99
N GLY A 171 -3.30 -2.76 -14.47
CA GLY A 171 -3.16 -4.22 -14.51
C GLY A 171 -2.13 -4.81 -13.54
N SER A 172 -1.72 -4.04 -12.53
CA SER A 172 -0.81 -4.50 -11.48
C SER A 172 -1.47 -5.45 -10.48
N ILE A 173 -2.77 -5.28 -10.26
CA ILE A 173 -3.61 -6.13 -9.41
C ILE A 173 -4.90 -6.51 -10.13
N ARG A 174 -5.61 -7.49 -9.58
CA ARG A 174 -7.03 -7.72 -9.83
C ARG A 174 -7.79 -7.47 -8.53
N VAL A 175 -8.99 -6.94 -8.64
CA VAL A 175 -9.92 -6.78 -7.53
C VAL A 175 -11.04 -7.78 -7.74
N VAL A 176 -11.22 -8.70 -6.80
CA VAL A 176 -12.19 -9.80 -6.92
C VAL A 176 -12.95 -9.97 -5.61
N PRO A 177 -14.18 -10.50 -5.63
CA PRO A 177 -14.89 -10.85 -4.40
C PRO A 177 -14.26 -12.08 -3.76
N LEU A 178 -14.43 -12.23 -2.45
CA LEU A 178 -13.82 -13.29 -1.63
C LEU A 178 -13.99 -14.72 -2.20
N PRO A 179 -15.15 -15.13 -2.76
CA PRO A 179 -15.29 -16.46 -3.35
C PRO A 179 -14.47 -16.72 -4.63
N GLU A 180 -13.86 -15.68 -5.22
CA GLU A 180 -12.96 -15.81 -6.37
C GLU A 180 -11.47 -15.87 -5.95
N VAL A 181 -11.16 -15.67 -4.68
CA VAL A 181 -9.81 -15.85 -4.14
C VAL A 181 -9.53 -17.36 -4.06
N PRO A 182 -8.40 -17.86 -4.62
CA PRO A 182 -8.10 -19.30 -4.62
C PRO A 182 -7.92 -19.91 -3.22
N GLU A 183 -7.15 -19.24 -2.37
CA GLU A 183 -6.80 -19.67 -1.01
C GLU A 183 -7.04 -18.48 -0.06
N PRO A 184 -8.31 -18.09 0.17
CA PRO A 184 -8.62 -16.93 0.99
C PRO A 184 -8.18 -17.16 2.44
N ASP A 185 -7.47 -16.19 3.02
CA ASP A 185 -7.12 -16.23 4.43
C ASP A 185 -8.19 -15.53 5.26
N VAL A 186 -9.02 -16.35 5.89
CA VAL A 186 -10.16 -15.89 6.70
C VAL A 186 -10.06 -16.34 8.16
N SER A 187 -8.90 -16.85 8.59
CA SER A 187 -8.78 -17.42 9.95
C SER A 187 -9.03 -16.40 11.05
N ASP A 188 -8.74 -15.13 10.78
CA ASP A 188 -8.93 -14.02 11.71
C ASP A 188 -10.38 -13.50 11.73
N TYR A 189 -11.25 -14.01 10.85
CA TYR A 189 -12.64 -13.58 10.71
C TYR A 189 -13.61 -14.62 11.26
N GLU A 190 -13.85 -14.59 12.58
CA GLU A 190 -14.80 -15.49 13.26
C GLU A 190 -16.24 -15.46 12.71
N TRP A 191 -16.59 -14.42 11.94
CA TRP A 191 -17.91 -14.24 11.35
C TRP A 191 -18.04 -14.89 9.96
N ILE A 192 -16.94 -15.38 9.37
CA ILE A 192 -16.94 -16.14 8.11
C ILE A 192 -16.99 -17.63 8.43
N ASP A 193 -18.07 -18.28 8.02
CA ASP A 193 -18.14 -19.74 7.99
C ASP A 193 -17.39 -20.26 6.76
N ILE A 194 -16.28 -20.96 6.99
CA ILE A 194 -15.41 -21.47 5.94
C ILE A 194 -16.09 -22.55 5.08
N ASP A 195 -16.98 -23.36 5.66
CA ASP A 195 -17.73 -24.38 4.91
C ASP A 195 -18.75 -23.69 4.00
N ALA A 196 -19.39 -22.62 4.48
CA ALA A 196 -20.28 -21.80 3.66
C ALA A 196 -19.51 -21.10 2.53
N LEU A 197 -18.34 -20.52 2.82
CA LEU A 197 -17.48 -19.89 1.81
C LEU A 197 -17.06 -20.90 0.73
N ASN A 198 -16.63 -22.09 1.11
CA ASN A 198 -16.26 -23.17 0.19
C ASN A 198 -17.46 -23.59 -0.69
N ALA A 199 -18.64 -23.74 -0.10
CA ALA A 199 -19.86 -24.08 -0.82
C ALA A 199 -20.26 -22.99 -1.84
N ILE A 200 -20.11 -21.70 -1.49
CA ILE A 200 -20.35 -20.57 -2.39
C ILE A 200 -19.31 -20.55 -3.52
N SER A 201 -18.03 -20.65 -3.19
CA SER A 201 -16.92 -20.60 -4.15
C SER A 201 -17.04 -21.70 -5.20
N SER A 202 -17.41 -22.93 -4.80
CA SER A 202 -17.60 -24.07 -5.72
C SER A 202 -18.66 -23.86 -6.80
N ARG A 203 -19.65 -23.00 -6.56
CA ARG A 203 -20.74 -22.71 -7.50
C ARG A 203 -20.69 -21.29 -8.05
N TRP A 204 -19.70 -20.48 -7.68
CA TRP A 204 -19.66 -19.04 -7.95
C TRP A 204 -19.82 -18.71 -9.43
N VAL A 205 -19.15 -19.46 -10.30
CA VAL A 205 -19.19 -19.30 -11.76
C VAL A 205 -20.61 -19.56 -12.33
N THR A 206 -21.43 -20.34 -11.64
CA THR A 206 -22.81 -20.67 -12.06
C THR A 206 -23.86 -19.66 -11.58
N LEU A 207 -23.50 -18.80 -10.62
CA LEU A 207 -24.42 -17.81 -10.08
C LEU A 207 -24.46 -16.58 -10.99
N ASP A 208 -25.68 -16.08 -11.23
CA ASP A 208 -25.91 -14.77 -11.81
C ASP A 208 -25.63 -13.64 -10.80
N MET A 209 -25.74 -12.39 -11.25
CA MET A 209 -25.43 -11.22 -10.41
C MET A 209 -26.27 -11.18 -9.13
N GLU A 210 -27.56 -11.52 -9.21
CA GLU A 210 -28.44 -11.53 -8.04
C GLU A 210 -28.10 -12.68 -7.09
N GLY A 211 -27.82 -13.87 -7.62
CA GLY A 211 -27.36 -15.02 -6.86
C GLY A 211 -26.06 -14.74 -6.11
N ARG A 212 -25.09 -14.08 -6.76
CA ARG A 212 -23.83 -13.64 -6.14
C ARG A 212 -24.06 -12.65 -5.00
N ALA A 213 -24.89 -11.63 -5.23
CA ALA A 213 -25.23 -10.63 -4.21
C ALA A 213 -25.91 -11.27 -2.98
N ARG A 214 -26.86 -12.18 -3.19
CA ARG A 214 -27.53 -12.92 -2.11
C ARG A 214 -26.56 -13.83 -1.35
N ALA A 215 -25.68 -14.54 -2.06
CA ALA A 215 -24.69 -15.43 -1.47
C ALA A 215 -23.72 -14.68 -0.54
N LEU A 216 -23.15 -13.55 -1.01
CA LEU A 216 -22.27 -12.72 -0.20
C LEU A 216 -23.01 -12.12 1.00
N SER A 217 -24.23 -11.61 0.79
CA SER A 217 -25.05 -11.06 1.87
C SER A 217 -25.35 -12.08 2.96
N HIS A 218 -25.57 -13.34 2.58
CA HIS A 218 -25.75 -14.44 3.52
C HIS A 218 -24.45 -14.75 4.29
N LEU A 219 -23.31 -14.79 3.59
CA LEU A 219 -21.99 -15.07 4.16
C LEU A 219 -21.63 -14.04 5.24
N ILE A 220 -21.88 -12.75 4.99
CA ILE A 220 -21.49 -11.66 5.90
C ILE A 220 -22.56 -11.28 6.93
N ARG A 221 -23.71 -11.95 6.94
CA ARG A 221 -24.86 -11.53 7.77
C ARG A 221 -24.49 -11.41 9.25
N SER A 222 -23.62 -12.28 9.73
CA SER A 222 -23.14 -12.30 11.12
C SER A 222 -22.31 -11.07 11.49
N SER A 223 -21.48 -10.53 10.57
CA SER A 223 -20.63 -9.36 10.84
C SER A 223 -21.45 -8.07 10.90
N LEU A 224 -22.48 -7.94 10.06
CA LEU A 224 -23.40 -6.80 10.08
C LEU A 224 -24.13 -6.63 11.42
N ILE A 225 -24.37 -7.72 12.14
CA ILE A 225 -24.99 -7.69 13.47
C ILE A 225 -23.99 -7.24 14.54
N ARG A 226 -22.71 -7.60 14.39
CA ARG A 226 -21.65 -7.30 15.34
C ARG A 226 -21.06 -5.89 15.17
N SER A 227 -21.31 -5.23 14.04
CA SER A 227 -20.69 -3.94 13.66
C SER A 227 -19.16 -3.96 13.75
N SER A 228 -18.56 -5.14 13.55
CA SER A 228 -17.13 -5.37 13.54
C SER A 228 -16.81 -6.46 12.50
N PRO A 229 -15.98 -6.16 11.48
CA PRO A 229 -15.28 -4.89 11.23
C PRO A 229 -16.23 -3.76 10.81
N SER A 230 -15.69 -2.56 10.58
CA SER A 230 -16.46 -1.44 10.02
C SER A 230 -17.03 -1.80 8.64
N THR A 231 -18.07 -1.09 8.20
CA THR A 231 -18.63 -1.30 6.85
C THR A 231 -17.59 -1.12 5.76
N SER A 232 -16.76 -0.07 5.82
CA SER A 232 -15.72 0.17 4.81
C SER A 232 -14.70 -0.95 4.77
N ARG A 233 -14.23 -1.42 5.93
CA ARG A 233 -13.29 -2.54 6.00
C ARG A 233 -13.93 -3.83 5.48
N LEU A 234 -15.19 -4.07 5.83
CA LEU A 234 -15.95 -5.24 5.37
C LEU A 234 -16.11 -5.26 3.85
N GLU A 235 -16.37 -4.12 3.23
CA GLU A 235 -16.43 -3.99 1.77
C GLU A 235 -15.13 -4.44 1.12
N GLU A 236 -13.99 -3.99 1.65
CA GLU A 236 -12.69 -4.37 1.10
C GLU A 236 -12.32 -5.84 1.34
N ILE A 237 -12.69 -6.43 2.48
CA ILE A 237 -12.45 -7.84 2.79
C ILE A 237 -13.29 -8.77 1.90
N VAL A 238 -14.52 -8.39 1.56
CA VAL A 238 -15.49 -9.32 0.97
C VAL A 238 -15.72 -9.07 -0.52
N TRP A 239 -15.76 -7.81 -0.95
CA TRP A 239 -16.06 -7.44 -2.33
C TRP A 239 -14.83 -7.03 -3.13
N HIS A 240 -13.83 -6.45 -2.47
CA HIS A 240 -12.67 -5.86 -3.14
C HIS A 240 -11.34 -6.49 -2.75
N CYS A 241 -11.29 -7.83 -2.63
CA CYS A 241 -10.06 -8.56 -2.31
C CYS A 241 -8.99 -8.27 -3.37
N VAL A 242 -7.83 -7.79 -2.92
CA VAL A 242 -6.74 -7.37 -3.81
C VAL A 242 -5.81 -8.55 -4.10
N MET A 243 -5.75 -8.93 -5.37
CA MET A 243 -4.92 -10.04 -5.86
C MET A 243 -3.77 -9.52 -6.72
N GLY A 244 -2.54 -9.69 -6.26
CA GLY A 244 -1.35 -9.51 -7.09
C GLY A 244 -1.19 -10.63 -8.12
N ASN A 245 -0.42 -10.36 -9.17
CA ASN A 245 -0.13 -11.36 -10.19
C ASN A 245 0.62 -12.57 -9.60
N GLY A 246 0.00 -13.76 -9.71
CA GLY A 246 0.55 -15.02 -9.22
C GLY A 246 0.32 -15.28 -7.73
N TRP A 247 -0.50 -14.49 -7.04
CA TRP A 247 -0.88 -14.75 -5.65
C TRP A 247 -2.00 -15.79 -5.57
N SER A 248 -1.97 -16.63 -4.54
CA SER A 248 -3.06 -17.56 -4.20
C SER A 248 -4.02 -16.99 -3.13
N THR A 249 -3.51 -16.09 -2.29
CA THR A 249 -4.24 -15.36 -1.26
C THR A 249 -4.27 -13.87 -1.59
N ASP A 250 -5.30 -13.17 -1.13
CA ASP A 250 -5.41 -11.72 -1.20
C ASP A 250 -4.44 -11.01 -0.21
N LEU A 251 -4.35 -9.68 -0.34
CA LEU A 251 -3.46 -8.81 0.45
C LEU A 251 -3.79 -8.79 1.95
#